data_AF-A0A7J9VIJ8-F1
#
_entry.id   AF-A0A7J9VIJ8-F1
#
_cell.length_a   1.000
_cell.length_b   1.000
_cell.length_c   1.000
_cell.angle_alpha   90.00
_cell.angle_beta   90.00
_cell.angle_gamma   90.00
#
_symmetry.space_group_name_H-M   'P 1'
#
loop_
_entity.id
_entity.type
_entity.pdbx_description
1 polymer ?
#
loop_
_entity_poly.entity_id
_entity_poly.type
_entity_poly.pdbx_seq_one_letter_code
_entity_poly.pdbx_strand_id
1 'polypeptide(L)' 'MPTVSLAPLSGRYLSFAEREEIAILRAQDVRVREIGRRLGRDPSTISRELRRNAATRGGRLDYRASNAQWH' A
#
# COMPACT_ATOMS: atom_id res chain seq x y z
N MET A 1 5.06 -23.77 -8.68
CA MET A 1 4.41 -22.65 -7.96
C MET A 1 5.24 -21.41 -8.23
N PRO A 2 4.73 -20.34 -8.88
CA PRO A 2 5.54 -19.15 -9.06
C PRO A 2 5.64 -18.43 -7.72
N THR A 3 6.87 -18.25 -7.23
CA THR A 3 7.17 -17.42 -6.06
C THR A 3 6.75 -15.99 -6.39
N VAL A 4 5.78 -15.45 -5.65
CA VAL A 4 5.40 -14.04 -5.77
C VAL A 4 6.65 -13.21 -5.55
N SER A 5 7.12 -12.53 -6.59
CA SER A 5 8.32 -11.68 -6.49
C SER A 5 8.01 -10.48 -5.61
N LEU A 6 8.74 -10.38 -4.49
CA LEU A 6 8.58 -9.33 -3.47
C LEU A 6 9.38 -8.06 -3.80
N ALA A 7 10.16 -8.05 -4.87
CA ALA A 7 10.94 -6.90 -5.28
C ALA A 7 10.08 -5.93 -6.13
N PRO A 8 10.18 -4.61 -5.91
CA PRO A 8 9.49 -3.65 -6.76
C PRO A 8 10.02 -3.75 -8.20
N LEU A 9 9.11 -3.89 -9.18
CA LEU A 9 9.43 -3.99 -10.61
C LEU A 9 10.13 -2.72 -11.18
N SER A 10 10.19 -1.65 -10.39
CA SER A 10 10.91 -0.40 -10.59
C SER A 10 10.62 0.47 -9.35
N GLY A 11 11.47 1.46 -9.02
CA GLY A 11 11.18 2.47 -7.99
C GLY A 11 9.85 3.22 -8.19
N ARG A 12 9.23 3.07 -9.35
CA ARG A 12 7.89 3.57 -9.67
C ARG A 12 6.74 2.87 -8.93
N TYR A 13 6.88 1.59 -8.56
CA TYR A 13 5.80 0.80 -7.97
C TYR A 13 6.09 0.41 -6.52
N LEU A 14 5.03 0.25 -5.73
CA LEU A 14 5.11 -0.28 -4.37
C LEU A 14 5.16 -1.80 -4.42
N SER A 15 6.11 -2.39 -3.70
CA SER A 15 6.22 -3.83 -3.48
C SER A 15 5.06 -4.33 -2.60
N PHE A 16 4.87 -5.64 -2.55
CA PHE A 16 3.87 -6.24 -1.67
C PHE A 16 4.15 -5.90 -0.19
N ALA A 17 5.41 -5.99 0.24
CA ALA A 17 5.81 -5.66 1.60
C ALA A 17 5.54 -4.18 1.93
N GLU A 18 5.79 -3.25 1.00
CA GLU A 18 5.48 -1.84 1.21
C GLU A 18 3.97 -1.61 1.33
N ARG A 19 3.15 -2.34 0.57
CA ARG A 19 1.68 -2.28 0.68
C ARG A 19 1.21 -2.85 2.01
N GLU A 20 1.76 -3.96 2.46
CA GLU A 20 1.44 -4.55 3.77
C GLU A 20 1.78 -3.59 4.92
N GLU A 21 2.95 -2.96 4.87
CA GLU A 21 3.35 -1.96 5.87
C GLU A 21 2.43 -0.73 5.84
N ILE A 22 2.03 -0.26 4.64
CA ILE A 22 0.99 0.80 4.51
C ILE A 22 -0.32 0.37 5.18
N ALA A 23 -0.75 -0.88 5.01
CA ALA A 23 -1.98 -1.41 5.61
C ALA A 23 -1.93 -1.35 7.15
N ILE A 24 -0.85 -1.86 7.73
CA ILE A 24 -0.63 -1.90 9.18
C ILE A 24 -0.61 -0.48 9.75
N LEU A 25 0.16 0.42 9.14
CA LEU A 25 0.28 1.80 9.60
C LEU A 25 -1.04 2.57 9.46
N ARG A 26 -1.85 2.30 8.43
CA ARG A 26 -3.19 2.92 8.29
C ARG A 26 -4.17 2.38 9.32
N ALA A 27 -4.11 1.09 9.68
CA ALA A 27 -4.92 0.52 10.74
C ALA A 27 -4.58 1.13 12.12
N GLN A 28 -3.36 1.61 12.30
CA GLN A 28 -2.91 2.37 13.48
C GLN A 28 -3.22 3.89 13.40
N ASP A 29 -4.01 4.32 12.40
CA ASP A 29 -4.36 5.72 12.12
C ASP A 29 -3.16 6.64 11.83
N VAL A 30 -2.05 6.08 11.35
CA VAL A 30 -0.88 6.86 10.92
C VAL A 30 -1.21 7.66 9.67
N ARG A 31 -0.81 8.94 9.67
CA ARG A 31 -1.02 9.86 8.55
C ARG A 31 -0.14 9.49 7.36
N VAL A 32 -0.67 9.64 6.14
CA VAL A 32 0.02 9.31 4.87
C VAL A 32 1.43 9.91 4.76
N ARG A 33 1.63 11.15 5.23
CA ARG A 33 2.96 11.81 5.22
C ARG A 33 3.99 11.08 6.08
N GLU A 34 3.55 10.59 7.24
CA GLU A 34 4.39 9.86 8.18
C GLU A 34 4.72 8.46 7.63
N ILE A 35 3.75 7.80 7.02
CA ILE A 35 3.97 6.52 6.32
C ILE A 35 5.02 6.70 5.19
N GLY A 36 4.93 7.79 4.43
CA GLY A 36 5.92 8.10 3.38
C GLY A 36 7.33 8.26 3.92
N ARG A 37 7.49 8.95 5.05
CA ARG A 37 8.79 9.10 5.72
C ARG A 37 9.35 7.77 6.18
N ARG A 38 8.54 6.91 6.80
CA ARG A 38 8.98 5.59 7.30
C ARG A 38 9.41 4.65 6.17
N LEU A 39 8.72 4.70 5.04
CA LEU A 39 8.99 3.85 3.88
C LEU A 39 10.02 4.46 2.90
N GLY A 40 10.48 5.70 3.12
CA GLY A 40 11.31 6.42 2.14
C GLY A 40 10.59 6.68 0.81
N ARG A 41 9.25 6.79 0.83
CA ARG A 41 8.40 6.98 -0.34
C ARG A 41 7.71 8.32 -0.33
N ASP A 42 7.46 8.87 -1.52
CA ASP A 42 6.70 10.11 -1.62
C ASP A 42 5.25 9.91 -1.12
N PRO A 43 4.71 10.79 -0.27
CA PRO A 43 3.34 10.69 0.24
C PRO A 43 2.27 10.60 -0.85
N SER A 44 2.51 11.19 -2.02
CA SER A 44 1.59 11.10 -3.16
C SER A 44 1.53 9.69 -3.76
N THR A 45 2.60 8.90 -3.68
CA THR A 45 2.61 7.49 -4.10
C THR A 45 1.67 6.68 -3.22
N ILE A 46 1.77 6.87 -1.90
CA ILE A 46 0.91 6.20 -0.92
C ILE A 46 -0.54 6.68 -1.07
N SER A 47 -0.78 7.98 -1.21
CA SER A 47 -2.14 8.52 -1.41
C SER A 47 -2.80 7.96 -2.68
N ARG A 48 -2.06 7.89 -3.80
CA ARG A 48 -2.56 7.31 -5.05
C ARG A 48 -2.87 5.82 -4.89
N GLU A 49 -2.03 5.09 -4.20
CA GLU A 49 -2.22 3.68 -3.89
C GLU A 49 -3.48 3.43 -3.06
N LEU A 50 -3.61 4.17 -1.95
CA LEU A 50 -4.78 4.10 -1.08
C LEU A 50 -6.05 4.51 -1.82
N ARG A 51 -6.03 5.58 -2.62
CA ARG A 51 -7.19 5.98 -3.43
C ARG A 51 -7.60 4.90 -4.42
N ARG A 52 -6.64 4.28 -5.11
CA ARG A 52 -6.89 3.20 -6.07
C ARG A 52 -7.51 1.96 -5.42
N ASN A 53 -7.15 1.66 -4.17
CA ASN A 53 -7.57 0.47 -3.45
C ASN A 53 -8.58 0.74 -2.31
N ALA A 54 -9.02 1.98 -2.12
CA ALA A 54 -10.03 2.35 -1.11
C ALA A 54 -11.43 1.85 -1.49
N ALA A 55 -11.64 1.48 -2.75
CA ALA A 55 -12.90 0.94 -3.24
C ALA A 55 -12.96 -0.57 -3.02
N THR A 56 -13.19 -1.03 -1.78
CA THR A 56 -13.69 -2.40 -1.59
C THR A 56 -14.73 -2.46 -0.48
N ARG A 57 -15.99 -2.41 -0.92
CA ARG A 57 -17.22 -2.95 -0.30
C ARG A 57 -17.40 -2.72 1.22
N GLY A 58 -18.28 -1.78 1.56
CA GLY A 58 -19.06 -1.88 2.80
C GLY A 58 -18.59 -1.08 4.01
N GLY A 59 -18.08 0.13 3.83
CA GLY A 59 -18.02 1.12 4.92
C GLY A 59 -16.95 0.92 5.99
N ARG A 60 -16.05 -0.06 5.86
CA ARG A 60 -14.80 -0.13 6.65
C ARG A 60 -13.59 0.07 5.75
N LEU A 61 -12.78 1.05 6.11
CA LEU A 61 -11.53 1.51 5.46
C LEU A 61 -10.36 0.53 5.70
N ASP A 62 -10.61 -0.77 5.66
CA ASP A 62 -9.59 -1.79 5.90
C ASP A 62 -8.83 -2.04 4.59
N TYR A 63 -7.79 -1.23 4.33
CA TYR A 63 -6.88 -1.46 3.20
C TYR A 63 -6.19 -2.82 3.39
N ARG A 64 -6.25 -3.69 2.37
CA ARG A 64 -5.61 -5.02 2.36
C ARG A 64 -4.63 -5.13 1.20
N ALA A 65 -3.37 -5.41 1.51
CA ALA A 65 -2.30 -5.54 0.50
C ALA A 65 -2.60 -6.62 -0.55
N SER A 66 -3.29 -7.70 -0.17
CA SER A 66 -3.72 -8.77 -1.08
C SER A 66 -4.66 -8.30 -2.19
N ASN A 67 -5.47 -7.27 -1.96
CA ASN A 67 -6.40 -6.74 -2.97
C ASN A 67 -5.67 -5.91 -4.04
N ALA A 68 -4.48 -5.40 -3.72
CA ALA A 68 -3.68 -4.55 -4.60
C ALA A 68 -2.83 -5.35 -5.62
N GLN A 69 -3.01 -6.67 -5.70
CA GLN A 69 -2.31 -7.56 -6.63
C GLN A 69 -2.90 -7.55 -8.06
N TRP A 70 -4.07 -6.94 -8.28
CA TRP A 70 -4.66 -6.82 -9.62
C TRP A 70 -4.00 -5.67 -10.40
N HIS A 71 -3.02 -6.00 -11.24
CA HIS A 71 -2.49 -5.15 -12.30
C HIS A 71 -2.04 -6.00 -13.49
#